data_AF-A0A7J8NNX2-F1
#
_entry.id   AF-A0A7J8NNX2-F1
#
_cell.length_a   1.000
_cell.length_b   1.000
_cell.length_c   1.000
_cell.angle_alpha   90.00
_cell.angle_beta   90.00
_cell.angle_gamma   90.00
#
_symmetry.space_group_name_H-M   'P 1'
#
loop_
_entity.id
_entity.type
_entity.pdbx_description
1 polymer ?
#
loop_
_entity_poly.entity_id
_entity_poly.type
_entity_poly.pdbx_seq_one_letter_code
_entity_poly.pdbx_strand_id
1 'polypeptide(L)'
;MFISSCAATDVAGEVIKVGPRVTNYKTGDKVDAMLNHPTGGGLAEYAVAKDNLIVLRPPEVSAAEGASLPVAGLAALQSVTESARVKLDGTGRHVNLLITTASGGVGQYAVQL
;
A
#
# COMPACT_ATOMS: atom_id res chain seq x y z
N MET A 1 -22.63 -19.35 6.56
CA MET A 1 -21.93 -18.20 5.94
C MET A 1 -21.40 -17.33 7.07
N PHE A 2 -20.17 -17.57 7.53
CA PHE A 2 -19.53 -16.72 8.53
C PHE A 2 -18.93 -15.53 7.80
N ILE A 3 -19.64 -14.41 7.76
CA ILE A 3 -19.09 -13.15 7.27
C ILE A 3 -18.22 -12.59 8.39
N SER A 4 -16.99 -13.10 8.49
CA SER A 4 -15.96 -12.45 9.32
C SER A 4 -15.36 -11.33 8.48
N SER A 5 -16.00 -10.16 8.46
CA SER A 5 -15.37 -8.94 7.94
C SER A 5 -14.28 -8.51 8.92
N CYS A 6 -13.09 -9.04 8.75
CA CYS A 6 -11.93 -8.64 9.52
C CYS A 6 -11.42 -7.31 8.95
N ALA A 7 -11.24 -6.29 9.80
CA ALA A 7 -10.82 -4.95 9.36
C ALA A 7 -9.35 -4.93 8.90
N ALA A 8 -8.89 -3.75 8.47
CA ALA A 8 -7.58 -3.46 7.89
C ALA A 8 -7.34 -4.09 6.50
N THR A 9 -6.75 -3.28 5.61
CA THR A 9 -6.40 -3.66 4.23
C THR A 9 -4.91 -3.68 3.99
N ASP A 10 -4.14 -2.90 4.73
CA ASP A 10 -2.71 -2.77 4.46
C ASP A 10 -1.96 -3.79 5.30
N VAL A 11 -1.21 -4.66 4.62
CA VAL A 11 -0.50 -5.76 5.28
C VAL A 11 0.89 -5.94 4.69
N ALA A 12 1.78 -6.44 5.53
CA ALA A 12 3.15 -6.78 5.18
C ALA A 12 3.45 -8.14 5.80
N GLY A 13 3.95 -9.08 4.98
CA GLY A 13 4.13 -10.45 5.44
C GLY A 13 5.08 -11.27 4.59
N GLU A 14 4.95 -12.59 4.71
CA GLU A 14 5.63 -13.58 3.91
C GLU A 14 4.60 -14.45 3.19
N VAL A 15 4.86 -14.74 1.91
CA VAL A 15 4.03 -15.64 1.13
C VAL A 15 4.21 -17.07 1.65
N ILE A 16 3.16 -17.67 2.20
CA ILE A 16 3.19 -19.09 2.61
C ILE A 16 2.70 -20.04 1.51
N LYS A 17 1.84 -19.55 0.62
CA LYS A 17 1.19 -20.33 -0.44
C LYS A 17 0.76 -19.41 -1.57
N VAL A 18 0.87 -19.91 -2.80
CA VAL A 18 0.42 -19.20 -4.01
C VAL A 18 -0.70 -19.96 -4.72
N GLY A 19 -1.58 -19.23 -5.40
CA GLY A 19 -2.62 -19.83 -6.24
C GLY A 19 -2.04 -20.44 -7.51
N PRO A 20 -2.74 -21.38 -8.17
CA PRO A 20 -2.22 -22.13 -9.32
C PRO A 20 -1.93 -21.26 -10.57
N ARG A 21 -2.46 -20.04 -10.63
CA ARG A 21 -2.24 -19.10 -11.74
C ARG A 21 -1.27 -17.97 -11.40
N VAL A 22 -0.72 -17.95 -10.18
CA VAL A 22 0.21 -16.90 -9.74
C VAL A 22 1.62 -17.29 -10.18
N THR A 23 2.27 -16.44 -10.96
CA THR A 23 3.60 -16.70 -11.52
C THR A 23 4.69 -15.77 -10.97
N ASN A 24 4.31 -14.63 -10.43
CA ASN A 24 5.24 -13.55 -10.04
C ASN A 24 5.74 -13.66 -8.58
N TYR A 25 5.18 -14.59 -7.81
CA TYR A 25 5.47 -14.78 -6.39
C TYR A 25 5.66 -16.26 -6.07
N LYS A 26 6.43 -16.54 -5.03
CA LYS A 26 6.68 -17.89 -4.49
C LYS A 26 6.65 -17.88 -2.98
N THR A 27 6.50 -19.07 -2.39
CA THR A 27 6.64 -19.24 -0.94
C THR A 27 7.99 -18.71 -0.45
N GLY A 28 7.98 -17.97 0.66
CA GLY A 28 9.16 -17.32 1.24
C GLY A 28 9.36 -15.86 0.82
N ASP A 29 8.66 -15.38 -0.21
CA ASP A 29 8.77 -13.98 -0.63
C ASP A 29 8.23 -13.04 0.46
N LYS A 30 9.01 -12.02 0.80
CA LYS A 30 8.57 -10.91 1.65
C LYS A 30 7.81 -9.91 0.80
N VAL A 31 6.59 -9.59 1.21
CA VAL A 31 5.67 -8.79 0.39
C VAL A 31 4.89 -7.78 1.21
N ASP A 32 4.52 -6.69 0.55
CA ASP A 32 3.53 -5.72 1.00
C ASP A 32 2.30 -5.83 0.11
N ALA A 33 1.11 -5.70 0.68
CA ALA A 33 -0.13 -5.88 -0.05
C ALA A 33 -1.24 -4.96 0.43
N MET A 34 -2.12 -4.62 -0.50
CA MET A 34 -3.40 -3.95 -0.23
C MET A 34 -4.54 -4.96 -0.44
N LEU A 35 -5.15 -5.42 0.64
CA LEU A 35 -6.32 -6.29 0.59
C LEU A 35 -7.53 -5.54 0.03
N ASN A 36 -8.53 -6.30 -0.39
CA ASN A 36 -9.72 -5.73 -1.00
C ASN A 36 -10.57 -4.98 0.05
N HIS A 37 -10.85 -3.70 -0.20
CA HIS A 37 -11.54 -2.81 0.75
C HIS A 37 -12.88 -3.33 1.28
N PRO A 38 -13.78 -3.94 0.47
CA PRO A 38 -15.06 -4.45 0.97
C PRO A 38 -14.92 -5.65 1.91
N THR A 39 -13.81 -6.39 1.86
CA THR A 39 -13.65 -7.65 2.60
C THR A 39 -12.61 -7.56 3.72
N GLY A 40 -11.65 -6.63 3.62
CA GLY A 40 -10.55 -6.49 4.57
C GLY A 40 -9.73 -7.78 4.72
N GLY A 41 -9.30 -8.07 5.94
CA GLY A 41 -8.60 -9.32 6.29
C GLY A 41 -7.28 -9.13 7.03
N GLY A 42 -6.85 -7.89 7.29
CA GLY A 42 -5.50 -7.61 7.80
C GLY A 42 -5.31 -7.84 9.29
N LEU A 43 -6.37 -7.80 10.11
CA LEU A 43 -6.31 -8.14 11.54
C LEU A 43 -6.39 -9.66 11.78
N ALA A 44 -5.55 -10.42 11.06
CA ALA A 44 -5.46 -11.87 11.15
C ALA A 44 -4.01 -12.33 10.91
N GLU A 45 -3.67 -13.53 11.37
CA GLU A 45 -2.35 -14.13 11.12
C GLU A 45 -2.14 -14.48 9.63
N TYR A 46 -3.24 -14.67 8.89
CA TYR A 46 -3.22 -15.00 7.47
C TYR A 46 -4.27 -14.19 6.72
N ALA A 47 -3.88 -13.68 5.56
CA ALA A 47 -4.76 -12.99 4.63
C ALA A 47 -4.52 -13.45 3.19
N VAL A 48 -5.54 -13.31 2.35
CA VAL A 48 -5.44 -13.60 0.91
C VAL A 48 -5.46 -12.29 0.14
N ALA A 49 -4.35 -11.99 -0.53
CA ALA A 49 -4.24 -10.85 -1.44
C ALA A 49 -4.31 -11.32 -2.90
N LYS A 50 -4.81 -10.46 -3.79
CA LYS A 50 -4.71 -10.68 -5.24
C LYS A 50 -3.29 -10.37 -5.69
N ASP A 51 -2.75 -11.16 -6.61
CA ASP A 51 -1.39 -11.00 -7.13
C ASP A 51 -1.11 -9.60 -7.71
N ASN A 52 -2.13 -8.93 -8.26
CA ASN A 52 -2.04 -7.57 -8.77
C ASN A 52 -2.12 -6.46 -7.69
N LEU A 53 -2.29 -6.80 -6.41
CA LEU A 53 -2.31 -5.88 -5.27
C LEU A 53 -1.22 -6.23 -4.24
N ILE A 54 -0.18 -6.93 -4.70
CA ILE A 54 0.99 -7.32 -3.91
C ILE A 54 2.22 -6.72 -4.59
N VAL A 55 3.26 -6.43 -3.82
CA VAL A 55 4.59 -6.09 -4.32
C VAL A 55 5.65 -6.75 -3.44
N LEU A 56 6.81 -7.07 -4.00
CA LEU A 56 7.96 -7.53 -3.23
C LEU A 56 8.46 -6.41 -2.32
N ARG A 57 8.64 -6.72 -1.03
CA ARG A 57 9.21 -5.79 -0.06
C ARG A 57 10.74 -5.86 -0.14
N PRO A 58 11.45 -4.74 -0.39
CA PRO A 58 12.91 -4.69 -0.32
C PRO A 58 13.42 -5.09 1.07
N PRO A 59 14.59 -5.74 1.18
CA PRO A 59 15.12 -6.19 2.47
C PRO A 59 15.45 -5.03 3.43
N GLU A 60 15.64 -3.81 2.93
CA GLU A 60 15.90 -2.61 3.71
C GLU A 60 14.63 -2.04 4.36
N VAL A 61 13.45 -2.45 3.90
CA VAL A 61 12.15 -1.97 4.40
C VAL A 61 11.59 -2.98 5.38
N SER A 62 11.33 -2.55 6.62
CA SER A 62 10.70 -3.39 7.63
C SER A 62 9.24 -3.70 7.26
N ALA A 63 8.69 -4.78 7.83
CA ALA A 63 7.26 -5.08 7.61
C ALA A 63 6.34 -3.95 8.12
N ALA A 64 6.70 -3.29 9.21
CA ALA A 64 5.91 -2.18 9.75
C ALA A 64 5.89 -0.98 8.79
N GLU A 65 7.03 -0.62 8.22
CA GLU A 65 7.12 0.44 7.20
C GLU A 65 6.36 0.04 5.94
N GLY A 66 6.55 -1.19 5.46
CA GLY A 66 5.86 -1.73 4.28
C GLY A 66 4.34 -1.69 4.41
N ALA A 67 3.79 -2.11 5.56
CA ALA A 67 2.35 -2.07 5.83
C ALA A 67 1.79 -0.64 6.00
N SER A 68 2.64 0.37 6.20
CA SER A 68 2.19 1.76 6.39
C SER A 68 2.01 2.53 5.08
N LEU A 69 2.42 1.96 3.95
CA LEU A 69 2.48 2.61 2.64
C LEU A 69 1.21 2.47 1.78
N PRO A 70 0.54 1.30 1.65
CA PRO A 70 -0.35 1.04 0.52
C PRO A 70 -1.49 2.06 0.36
N VAL A 71 -2.42 2.19 1.31
CA VAL A 71 -3.54 3.13 1.16
C VAL A 71 -3.07 4.57 1.33
N ALA A 72 -2.30 4.87 2.37
CA ALA A 72 -1.95 6.25 2.71
C ALA A 72 -0.99 6.87 1.69
N GLY A 73 0.05 6.12 1.29
CA GLY A 73 1.05 6.55 0.31
C GLY A 73 0.48 6.63 -1.11
N LEU A 74 -0.33 5.65 -1.55
CA LEU A 74 -0.97 5.73 -2.87
C LEU A 74 -1.96 6.89 -2.95
N ALA A 75 -2.76 7.13 -1.90
CA ALA A 75 -3.68 8.27 -1.87
C ALA A 75 -2.93 9.61 -1.97
N ALA A 76 -1.80 9.75 -1.26
CA ALA A 76 -0.94 10.92 -1.37
C ALA A 76 -0.35 11.06 -2.79
N LEU A 77 0.20 9.97 -3.34
CA LEU A 77 0.79 9.94 -4.67
C LEU A 77 -0.22 10.33 -5.75
N GLN A 78 -1.42 9.76 -5.75
CA GLN A 78 -2.49 10.08 -6.70
C GLN A 78 -2.95 11.54 -6.53
N SER A 79 -3.06 12.03 -5.30
CA SER A 79 -3.43 13.44 -5.04
C SER A 79 -2.39 14.41 -5.60
N VAL A 80 -1.10 14.14 -5.40
CA VAL A 80 0.00 15.01 -5.85
C VAL A 80 0.21 14.91 -7.36
N THR A 81 0.26 13.71 -7.92
CA THR A 81 0.64 13.49 -9.32
C THR A 81 -0.52 13.52 -10.30
N GLU A 82 -1.69 12.99 -9.95
CA GLU A 82 -2.83 12.92 -10.87
C GLU A 82 -3.75 14.14 -10.70
N SER A 83 -4.10 14.47 -9.45
CA SER A 83 -5.03 15.57 -9.17
C SER A 83 -4.34 16.93 -9.26
N ALA A 84 -3.21 17.10 -8.57
CA ALA A 84 -2.45 18.35 -8.58
C ALA A 84 -1.44 18.46 -9.75
N ARG A 85 -1.20 17.37 -10.48
CA ARG A 85 -0.34 17.32 -11.67
C ARG A 85 1.11 17.76 -11.42
N VAL A 86 1.61 17.53 -10.20
CA VAL A 86 3.02 17.75 -9.86
C VAL A 86 3.86 16.64 -10.49
N LYS A 87 4.96 17.03 -11.12
CA LYS A 87 5.96 16.08 -11.62
C LYS A 87 7.00 15.82 -10.56
N LEU A 88 7.15 14.56 -10.15
CA LEU A 88 8.11 14.14 -9.12
C LEU A 88 9.58 14.26 -9.57
N ASP A 89 9.84 14.41 -10.87
CA ASP A 89 11.19 14.63 -11.42
C ASP A 89 11.68 16.08 -11.28
N GLY A 90 10.86 16.98 -10.75
CA GLY A 90 11.19 18.41 -10.57
C GLY A 90 11.17 19.25 -11.86
N THR A 91 10.88 18.66 -13.03
CA THR A 91 10.81 19.38 -14.32
C THR A 91 9.48 20.10 -14.55
N GLY A 92 8.54 19.94 -13.62
CA GLY A 92 7.22 20.56 -13.67
C GLY A 92 7.25 22.06 -13.35
N ARG A 93 6.14 22.73 -13.65
CA ARG A 93 5.92 24.10 -13.15
C ARG A 93 5.78 24.04 -11.62
N HIS A 94 6.30 25.05 -10.92
CA HIS A 94 6.08 25.21 -9.49
C HIS A 94 4.58 25.31 -9.15
N VAL A 95 4.13 24.53 -8.16
CA VAL A 95 2.75 24.50 -7.67
C VAL A 95 2.77 24.73 -6.16
N ASN A 96 1.92 25.63 -5.68
CA ASN A 96 1.71 25.80 -4.24
C ASN A 96 0.59 24.87 -3.78
N LEU A 97 0.88 23.96 -2.86
CA LEU A 97 -0.08 23.01 -2.30
C LEU A 97 -0.41 23.36 -0.85
N LEU A 98 -1.70 23.30 -0.50
CA LEU A 98 -2.16 23.35 0.88
C LEU A 98 -2.49 21.92 1.33
N ILE A 99 -1.73 21.41 2.30
CA ILE A 99 -1.97 20.08 2.89
C ILE A 99 -2.58 20.28 4.27
N THR A 100 -3.89 20.05 4.39
CA THR A 100 -4.55 20.02 5.71
C THR A 100 -4.24 18.70 6.41
N THR A 101 -4.15 18.71 7.74
CA THR A 101 -3.81 17.51 8.54
C THR A 101 -2.49 16.83 8.13
N ALA A 102 -1.46 17.63 7.83
CA ALA A 102 -0.15 17.17 7.37
C ALA A 102 0.54 16.15 8.29
N SER A 103 0.21 16.11 9.58
CA SER A 103 0.74 15.12 10.54
C SER A 103 0.00 13.77 10.52
N GLY A 104 -1.06 13.61 9.71
CA GLY A 104 -1.81 12.37 9.55
C GLY A 104 -1.17 11.40 8.55
N GLY A 105 -1.74 10.20 8.44
CA GLY A 105 -1.18 9.11 7.63
C GLY A 105 -0.95 9.47 6.16
N VAL A 106 -1.92 10.10 5.49
CA VAL A 106 -1.79 10.56 4.09
C VAL A 106 -0.93 11.83 4.03
N GLY A 107 -1.18 12.76 4.96
CA GLY A 107 -0.55 14.08 4.97
C GLY A 107 0.98 14.00 5.04
N GLN A 108 1.53 13.10 5.86
CA GLN A 108 2.98 12.97 6.02
C GLN A 108 3.68 12.51 4.74
N TYR A 109 3.02 11.67 3.93
CA TYR A 109 3.54 11.26 2.61
C TYR A 109 3.38 12.38 1.59
N ALA A 110 2.23 13.06 1.59
CA ALA A 110 1.97 14.16 0.66
C ALA A 110 2.91 15.37 0.85
N VAL A 111 3.44 15.58 2.07
CA VAL A 111 4.44 16.63 2.33
C VAL A 111 5.82 16.26 1.75
N GLN A 112 6.13 14.97 1.67
CA GLN A 112 7.43 14.48 1.18
C GLN A 112 7.47 14.34 -0.35
N LEU A 113 6.33 14.00 -0.97
CA LEU A 113 6.14 13.88 -2.41
C LEU A 113 6.04 15.24 -3.11
#